data_AF-A0A7S4Q753-F1
#
_entry.id   AF-A0A7S4Q753-F1
#
_cell.length_a   1.000
_cell.length_b   1.000
_cell.length_c   1.000
_cell.angle_alpha   90.00
_cell.angle_beta   90.00
_cell.angle_gamma   90.00
#
_symmetry.space_group_name_H-M   'P 1'
#
loop_
_entity.id
_entity.type
_entity.pdbx_description
1 polymer ?
#
loop_
_entity_poly.entity_id
_entity_poly.type
_entity_poly.pdbx_seq_one_letter_code
_entity_poly.pdbx_strand_id
1 'polypeptide(L)'
;GALRRMPQRPRPGPPPPAPRGRVTLTAVAPGARVHAFYHANDHPLGLRYVRVCQSVDARPLVGLSSGWLAATVLTPWEPGGASRSGEGGDGEAARVHVRFSGLFRDAVAGCSEGLEMRVHASLVRLQGSQERPPPVLLSVLAVRWWDYASNAAWSDYSVTSDGLHRDLIDGPCGPACTLAGEFEVLSAFVGCDADLGRLSEHWARAALRGANVVAWYLLWPQRSAAAGRAAGAVGERQLFALCERLERVGIRSGWPHPAGLYRQLCGKLWLPQMSLSREHRVPPTTAVQRADVRCDAARAAEQAVDALLRLRREVWGPAAGGASREEFQGVAKLGFSWQGDDVLPFRGVGNLARVLRRLLEQRHSEQCLCLVQERVPDVVCEHRVLCFHDAARGSNCYRRERLWMKLKARGEHHSHQSACEVADFALTSARVLSDAEAADAAFGGDWGALRQARDAAEALVGRWLLWLSAAGADPAPVVRLDFLVSRGGPGGGPAAWTCEVGECGASLCSVECDARNCAVLNWAVRRDPSGRFPAALPSVARNSGWKS
;
A
#
# COMPACT_ATOMS: atom_id res chain seq x y z
N GLY A 1 7.76 4.67 -37.52
CA GLY A 1 7.34 5.96 -36.95
C GLY A 1 5.83 6.05 -36.83
N ALA A 2 5.24 5.31 -35.89
CA ALA A 2 3.86 5.54 -35.46
C ALA A 2 3.93 6.16 -34.07
N LEU A 3 3.70 7.48 -33.97
CA LEU A 3 3.48 8.14 -32.70
C LEU A 3 2.24 7.48 -32.07
N ARG A 4 2.46 6.53 -31.16
CA ARG A 4 1.39 6.00 -30.30
C ARG A 4 0.70 7.21 -29.71
N ARG A 5 -0.59 7.41 -30.04
CA ARG A 5 -1.43 8.42 -29.39
C ARG A 5 -1.23 8.26 -27.90
N MET A 6 -0.64 9.28 -27.27
CA MET A 6 -0.50 9.32 -25.82
C MET A 6 -1.90 9.04 -25.24
N PRO A 7 -2.03 8.11 -24.27
CA PRO A 7 -3.32 7.86 -23.63
C PRO A 7 -3.92 9.19 -23.17
N GLN A 8 -5.26 9.31 -23.28
CA GLN A 8 -5.96 10.51 -22.83
C GLN A 8 -5.48 10.87 -21.43
N ARG A 9 -5.10 12.14 -21.24
CA ARG A 9 -4.53 12.61 -19.98
C ARG A 9 -5.47 12.21 -18.83
N PRO A 10 -4.94 11.66 -17.72
CA PRO A 10 -5.75 11.52 -16.52
C PRO A 10 -6.40 12.86 -16.20
N ARG A 11 -7.68 12.85 -15.84
CA ARG A 11 -8.32 14.05 -15.29
C ARG A 11 -7.42 14.52 -14.14
N PRO A 12 -6.99 15.79 -14.12
CA PRO A 12 -6.17 16.28 -13.02
C PRO A 12 -6.97 16.04 -11.73
N GLY A 13 -6.35 15.34 -10.79
CA GLY A 13 -6.88 15.27 -9.43
C GLY A 13 -7.07 16.70 -8.89
N PRO A 14 -7.87 16.86 -7.82
CA PRO A 14 -8.02 18.17 -7.19
C PRO A 14 -6.63 18.79 -6.92
N PRO A 15 -6.44 20.09 -7.16
CA PRO A 15 -5.17 20.74 -6.92
C PRO A 15 -4.77 20.54 -5.45
N PRO A 16 -3.48 20.31 -5.15
CA PRO A 16 -3.04 20.17 -3.78
C PRO A 16 -3.42 21.43 -2.99
N PRO A 17 -3.78 21.29 -1.70
CA PRO A 17 -4.11 22.43 -0.87
C PRO A 17 -2.93 23.42 -0.87
N ALA A 18 -3.23 24.71 -1.03
CA ALA A 18 -2.19 25.73 -1.01
C ALA A 18 -1.41 25.66 0.32
N PRO A 19 -0.06 25.75 0.27
CA PRO A 19 0.73 25.71 1.48
C PRO A 19 0.33 26.87 2.39
N ARG A 20 0.01 26.59 3.66
CA ARG A 20 -0.51 27.57 4.64
C ARG A 20 0.54 28.58 5.15
N GLY A 21 1.71 28.65 4.50
CA GLY A 21 2.80 29.52 4.90
C GLY A 21 2.54 30.97 4.52
N ARG A 22 2.74 31.89 5.48
CA ARG A 22 2.77 33.33 5.21
C ARG A 22 3.83 33.62 4.14
N VAL A 23 3.46 34.38 3.10
CA VAL A 23 4.41 34.83 2.07
C VAL A 23 5.29 35.92 2.67
N THR A 24 6.59 35.62 2.79
CA THR A 24 7.62 36.58 3.25
C THR A 24 8.45 37.14 2.11
N LEU A 25 8.32 36.56 0.90
CA LEU A 25 9.08 36.97 -0.27
C LEU A 25 8.75 38.42 -0.65
N THR A 26 9.77 39.25 -0.80
CA THR A 26 9.66 40.61 -1.34
C THR A 26 9.49 40.59 -2.86
N ALA A 27 9.27 41.75 -3.48
CA ALA A 27 9.25 41.84 -4.94
C ALA A 27 10.57 41.30 -5.52
N VAL A 28 10.47 40.45 -6.55
CA VAL A 28 11.62 39.83 -7.22
C VAL A 28 11.58 40.11 -8.72
N ALA A 29 12.71 40.57 -9.24
CA ALA A 29 12.88 40.83 -10.67
C ALA A 29 13.23 39.55 -11.45
N PRO A 30 12.96 39.49 -12.77
CA PRO A 30 13.51 38.47 -13.64
C PRO A 30 15.03 38.37 -13.52
N GLY A 31 15.57 37.16 -13.64
CA GLY A 31 17.00 36.88 -13.50
C GLY A 31 17.47 36.78 -12.04
N ALA A 32 16.63 37.12 -11.05
CA ALA A 32 16.98 36.94 -9.65
C ALA A 32 17.23 35.46 -9.33
N ARG A 33 18.35 35.19 -8.64
CA ARG A 33 18.70 33.85 -8.17
C ARG A 33 17.98 33.55 -6.86
N VAL A 34 17.31 32.41 -6.80
CA VAL A 34 16.51 32.00 -5.65
C VAL A 34 16.78 30.54 -5.30
N HIS A 35 16.46 30.16 -4.07
CA HIS A 35 16.14 28.79 -3.72
C HIS A 35 14.62 28.64 -3.78
N ALA A 36 14.13 27.65 -4.51
CA ALA A 36 12.71 27.35 -4.61
C ALA A 36 12.46 25.89 -4.23
N PHE A 37 11.32 25.60 -3.63
CA PHE A 37 10.93 24.23 -3.33
C PHE A 37 10.44 23.56 -4.62
N TYR A 38 11.22 22.61 -5.11
CA TYR A 38 10.85 21.76 -6.24
C TYR A 38 9.91 20.65 -5.76
N HIS A 39 8.89 20.36 -6.54
CA HIS A 39 7.96 19.25 -6.28
C HIS A 39 7.47 18.67 -7.61
N ALA A 40 7.89 17.45 -7.93
CA ALA A 40 7.68 16.85 -9.24
C ALA A 40 6.20 16.70 -9.64
N ASN A 41 5.30 16.51 -8.67
CA ASN A 41 3.87 16.34 -8.95
C ASN A 41 3.19 17.66 -9.39
N ASP A 42 3.85 18.81 -9.20
CA ASP A 42 3.39 20.12 -9.69
C ASP A 42 3.76 20.37 -11.17
N HIS A 43 4.45 19.44 -11.83
CA HIS A 43 4.82 19.62 -13.23
C HIS A 43 3.55 19.79 -14.11
N PRO A 44 3.46 20.84 -14.94
CA PRO A 44 2.20 21.19 -15.65
C PRO A 44 1.74 20.13 -16.65
N LEU A 45 2.67 19.33 -17.17
CA LEU A 45 2.37 18.20 -18.06
C LEU A 45 2.10 16.89 -17.33
N GLY A 46 2.11 16.89 -15.99
CA GLY A 46 1.92 15.68 -15.19
C GLY A 46 3.07 14.68 -15.32
N LEU A 47 4.29 15.15 -15.63
CA LEU A 47 5.52 14.33 -15.65
C LEU A 47 6.13 14.23 -14.25
N ARG A 48 7.01 13.26 -14.02
CA ARG A 48 7.69 12.98 -12.74
C ARG A 48 9.20 13.10 -12.91
N TYR A 49 9.63 14.27 -13.39
CA TYR A 49 11.04 14.58 -13.41
C TYR A 49 11.66 14.45 -12.01
N VAL A 50 12.89 13.97 -11.96
CA VAL A 50 13.74 13.99 -10.77
C VAL A 50 15.02 14.72 -11.08
N ARG A 51 15.53 15.50 -10.12
CA ARG A 51 16.86 16.12 -10.25
C ARG A 51 17.92 15.04 -10.07
N VAL A 52 18.76 14.85 -11.09
CA VAL A 52 19.80 13.80 -11.14
C VAL A 52 21.21 14.39 -11.20
N CYS A 53 22.21 13.72 -10.63
CA CYS A 53 23.58 14.23 -10.68
C CYS A 53 24.24 14.06 -12.06
N GLN A 54 23.81 13.08 -12.85
CA GLN A 54 24.43 12.69 -14.13
C GLN A 54 23.37 12.33 -15.18
N SER A 55 23.70 12.52 -16.46
CA SER A 55 22.85 12.22 -17.63
C SER A 55 22.95 10.76 -18.10
N VAL A 56 23.16 9.84 -17.17
CA VAL A 56 23.32 8.43 -17.53
C VAL A 56 21.94 7.83 -17.73
N ASP A 57 21.74 7.14 -18.86
CA ASP A 57 20.53 6.37 -19.14
C ASP A 57 20.43 5.06 -18.33
N ALA A 58 20.93 5.09 -17.09
CA ALA A 58 20.90 3.94 -16.19
C ALA A 58 19.53 3.80 -15.51
N ARG A 59 19.22 2.55 -15.16
CA ARG A 59 18.18 2.19 -14.20
C ARG A 59 18.82 1.57 -12.94
N PRO A 60 18.24 1.77 -11.74
CA PRO A 60 17.05 2.60 -11.49
C PRO A 60 17.33 4.09 -11.74
N LEU A 61 16.30 4.83 -12.17
CA LEU A 61 16.38 6.29 -12.23
C LEU A 61 16.19 6.81 -10.81
N VAL A 62 17.24 7.42 -10.25
CA VAL A 62 17.23 7.93 -8.88
C VAL A 62 17.53 9.42 -8.86
N GLY A 63 16.68 10.19 -8.17
CA GLY A 63 16.90 11.62 -8.00
C GLY A 63 15.91 12.29 -7.06
N LEU A 64 16.10 13.58 -6.83
CA LEU A 64 15.23 14.38 -5.97
C LEU A 64 13.93 14.72 -6.72
N SER A 65 12.80 14.22 -6.22
CA SER A 65 11.46 14.56 -6.71
C SER A 65 10.79 15.66 -5.89
N SER A 66 11.23 15.90 -4.65
CA SER A 66 10.77 17.04 -3.85
C SER A 66 11.88 17.59 -2.96
N GLY A 67 12.04 18.91 -2.88
CA GLY A 67 13.01 19.55 -1.99
C GLY A 67 13.51 20.89 -2.52
N TRP A 68 14.29 21.62 -1.71
CA TRP A 68 14.84 22.92 -2.10
C TRP A 68 15.95 22.80 -3.14
N LEU A 69 15.80 23.52 -4.26
CA LEU A 69 16.75 23.59 -5.36
C LEU A 69 17.07 25.04 -5.72
N ALA A 70 18.22 25.27 -6.36
CA ALA A 70 18.54 26.56 -6.96
C ALA A 70 17.70 26.79 -8.22
N ALA A 71 17.21 28.02 -8.40
CA ALA A 71 16.41 28.43 -9.53
C ALA A 71 16.64 29.91 -9.90
N THR A 72 16.15 30.31 -11.07
CA THR A 72 16.15 31.70 -11.54
C THR A 72 14.73 32.16 -11.80
N VAL A 73 14.37 33.35 -11.33
CA VAL A 73 13.05 33.95 -11.59
C VAL A 73 12.93 34.33 -13.06
N LEU A 74 11.85 33.92 -13.72
CA LEU A 74 11.62 34.15 -15.15
C LEU A 74 10.78 35.39 -15.45
N THR A 75 9.80 35.69 -14.58
CA THR A 75 8.90 36.84 -14.73
C THR A 75 8.91 37.65 -13.44
N PRO A 76 8.72 38.99 -13.50
CA PRO A 76 8.64 39.79 -12.28
C PRO A 76 7.51 39.27 -11.40
N TRP A 77 7.71 39.31 -10.09
CA TRP A 77 6.68 38.94 -9.11
C TRP A 77 6.64 39.97 -8.00
N GLU A 78 5.45 40.42 -7.63
CA GLU A 78 5.20 41.39 -6.58
C GLU A 78 4.11 40.90 -5.62
N PRO A 79 4.29 41.02 -4.29
CA PRO A 79 3.29 40.56 -3.31
C PRO A 79 1.89 41.19 -3.48
N GLY A 80 1.84 42.43 -3.96
CA GLY A 80 0.58 43.20 -4.12
C GLY A 80 -0.11 43.02 -5.47
N GLY A 81 0.52 42.34 -6.44
CA GLY A 81 -0.07 42.10 -7.76
C GLY A 81 -1.26 41.13 -7.73
N ALA A 82 -1.41 40.39 -6.63
CA ALA A 82 -2.39 39.32 -6.51
C ALA A 82 -3.86 39.73 -6.50
N SER A 83 -4.16 40.98 -6.15
CA SER A 83 -5.53 41.46 -6.09
C SER A 83 -6.05 42.05 -7.42
N ARG A 84 -5.22 42.14 -8.47
CA ARG A 84 -5.55 42.92 -9.69
C ARG A 84 -5.85 42.10 -10.95
N SER A 85 -5.45 40.84 -11.04
CA SER A 85 -5.72 39.99 -12.22
C SER A 85 -7.07 39.27 -12.06
N GLY A 86 -8.17 39.94 -12.41
CA GLY A 86 -9.54 39.42 -12.32
C GLY A 86 -9.89 38.18 -13.17
N GLU A 87 -8.90 37.51 -13.78
CA GLU A 87 -9.10 36.35 -14.66
C GLU A 87 -8.39 35.07 -14.20
N GLY A 88 -7.63 35.12 -13.10
CA GLY A 88 -7.05 33.93 -12.46
C GLY A 88 -7.46 33.91 -11.00
N GLY A 89 -8.09 32.83 -10.52
CA GLY A 89 -8.49 32.72 -9.12
C GLY A 89 -7.33 33.01 -8.17
N ASP A 90 -7.64 33.52 -6.96
CA ASP A 90 -6.73 34.06 -5.94
C ASP A 90 -5.40 33.28 -5.69
N GLY A 91 -5.33 32.00 -6.08
CA GLY A 91 -4.13 31.18 -5.98
C GLY A 91 -3.04 31.40 -7.03
N GLU A 92 -3.32 32.00 -8.19
CA GLU A 92 -2.32 32.10 -9.27
C GLU A 92 -1.27 33.18 -9.00
N ALA A 93 -1.70 34.32 -8.45
CA ALA A 93 -0.80 35.43 -8.19
C ALA A 93 0.08 35.25 -6.94
N ALA A 94 -0.19 34.23 -6.14
CA ALA A 94 0.70 33.78 -5.07
C ALA A 94 1.89 32.94 -5.57
N ARG A 95 2.06 32.74 -6.89
CA ARG A 95 3.11 31.88 -7.44
C ARG A 95 4.18 32.67 -8.22
N VAL A 96 5.43 32.30 -7.99
CA VAL A 96 6.61 32.81 -8.69
C VAL A 96 6.97 31.87 -9.83
N HIS A 97 7.13 32.40 -11.04
CA HIS A 97 7.58 31.63 -12.19
C HIS A 97 9.11 31.51 -12.17
N VAL A 98 9.62 30.28 -12.03
CA VAL A 98 11.05 30.01 -11.88
C VAL A 98 11.52 28.94 -12.86
N ARG A 99 12.80 29.00 -13.24
CA ARG A 99 13.53 27.91 -13.90
C ARG A 99 14.51 27.28 -12.93
N PHE A 100 14.26 26.04 -12.55
CA PHE A 100 15.18 25.25 -11.73
C PHE A 100 16.45 24.93 -12.51
N SER A 101 17.60 24.99 -11.84
CA SER A 101 18.91 24.75 -12.45
C SER A 101 19.37 23.30 -12.36
N GLY A 102 20.03 22.85 -13.43
CA GLY A 102 20.68 21.56 -13.53
C GLY A 102 19.86 20.49 -14.25
N LEU A 103 20.35 19.27 -14.22
CA LEU A 103 19.80 18.16 -15.00
C LEU A 103 18.61 17.48 -14.32
N PHE A 104 17.52 17.35 -15.06
CA PHE A 104 16.33 16.62 -14.67
C PHE A 104 16.11 15.45 -15.61
N ARG A 105 15.55 14.36 -15.08
CA ARG A 105 15.19 13.20 -15.88
C ARG A 105 13.87 12.61 -15.42
N ASP A 106 13.02 12.28 -16.38
CA ASP A 106 11.77 11.59 -16.19
C ASP A 106 11.89 10.17 -16.77
N ALA A 107 11.25 9.19 -16.12
CA ALA A 107 11.33 7.79 -16.53
C ALA A 107 10.71 7.51 -17.92
N VAL A 108 9.85 8.41 -18.40
CA VAL A 108 9.08 8.29 -19.66
C VAL A 108 9.49 9.38 -20.66
N ALA A 109 9.68 10.62 -20.21
CA ALA A 109 9.96 11.77 -21.08
C ALA A 109 11.46 12.04 -21.33
N GLY A 110 12.38 11.36 -20.63
CA GLY A 110 13.81 11.51 -20.84
C GLY A 110 14.42 12.68 -20.06
N CYS A 111 15.49 13.28 -20.60
CA CYS A 111 16.28 14.31 -19.91
C CYS A 111 15.84 15.74 -20.28
N SER A 112 15.99 16.67 -19.32
CA SER A 112 15.79 18.11 -19.51
C SER A 112 16.88 18.90 -18.78
N GLU A 113 17.45 19.89 -19.45
CA GLU A 113 18.37 20.86 -18.82
C GLU A 113 17.56 22.01 -18.23
N GLY A 114 17.33 21.92 -16.92
CA GLY A 114 16.44 22.79 -16.18
C GLY A 114 14.96 22.44 -16.37
N LEU A 115 14.13 23.03 -15.53
CA LEU A 115 12.67 22.89 -15.58
C LEU A 115 12.00 24.19 -15.19
N GLU A 116 11.01 24.60 -15.97
CA GLU A 116 10.18 25.77 -15.69
C GLU A 116 8.95 25.36 -14.91
N MET A 117 8.71 26.03 -13.78
CA MET A 117 7.59 25.73 -12.90
C MET A 117 7.12 27.00 -12.19
N ARG A 118 5.87 26.98 -11.74
CA ARG A 118 5.30 28.02 -10.88
C ARG A 118 5.23 27.52 -9.45
N VAL A 119 6.05 28.13 -8.58
CA VAL A 119 6.21 27.74 -7.18
C VAL A 119 5.50 28.76 -6.31
N HIS A 120 4.77 28.30 -5.29
CA HIS A 120 4.14 29.22 -4.33
C HIS A 120 5.20 30.12 -3.66
N ALA A 121 4.92 31.42 -3.53
CA ALA A 121 5.89 32.41 -3.07
C ALA A 121 6.40 32.14 -1.64
N SER A 122 5.58 31.53 -0.78
CA SER A 122 6.03 31.07 0.56
C SER A 122 7.08 29.96 0.52
N LEU A 123 7.30 29.35 -0.64
CA LEU A 123 8.29 28.29 -0.91
C LEU A 123 9.41 28.78 -1.85
N VAL A 124 9.67 30.09 -1.87
CA VAL A 124 10.79 30.71 -2.58
C VAL A 124 11.58 31.59 -1.61
N ARG A 125 12.91 31.55 -1.70
CA ARG A 125 13.85 32.32 -0.87
C ARG A 125 14.89 32.98 -1.76
N LEU A 126 15.14 34.27 -1.60
CA LEU A 126 16.13 34.98 -2.39
C LEU A 126 17.55 34.53 -2.01
N GLN A 127 18.37 34.15 -3.00
CA GLN A 127 19.74 33.71 -2.73
C GLN A 127 20.57 34.90 -2.23
N GLY A 128 21.26 34.73 -1.10
CA GLY A 128 22.01 35.81 -0.44
C GLY A 128 21.18 36.64 0.57
N SER A 129 19.87 36.39 0.67
CA SER A 129 19.07 36.94 1.77
C SER A 129 19.36 36.23 3.10
N GLN A 130 18.91 36.83 4.21
CA GLN A 130 18.97 36.19 5.54
C GLN A 130 18.01 35.00 5.65
N GLU A 131 16.96 34.95 4.83
CA GLU A 131 16.01 33.84 4.84
C GLU A 131 16.59 32.61 4.13
N ARG A 132 16.96 31.60 4.90
CA ARG A 132 17.42 30.32 4.36
C ARG A 132 16.25 29.35 4.22
N PRO A 133 16.33 28.37 3.30
CA PRO A 133 15.47 27.19 3.35
C PRO A 133 15.44 26.60 4.77
N PRO A 134 14.26 26.22 5.29
CA PRO A 134 14.18 25.58 6.59
C PRO A 134 14.95 24.23 6.58
N PRO A 135 15.40 23.75 7.75
CA PRO A 135 16.00 22.43 7.84
C PRO A 135 15.00 21.35 7.40
N VAL A 136 15.52 20.29 6.78
CA VAL A 136 14.69 19.16 6.36
C VAL A 136 14.32 18.35 7.60
N LEU A 137 13.03 18.32 7.94
CA LEU A 137 12.50 17.49 9.02
C LEU A 137 12.37 16.03 8.60
N LEU A 138 11.92 15.79 7.37
CA LEU A 138 11.64 14.46 6.83
C LEU A 138 12.33 14.24 5.48
N SER A 139 13.11 13.17 5.36
CA SER A 139 13.56 12.65 4.07
C SER A 139 12.92 11.30 3.80
N VAL A 140 12.30 11.17 2.62
CA VAL A 140 11.67 9.94 2.15
C VAL A 140 12.45 9.39 0.95
N LEU A 141 12.85 8.12 1.02
CA LEU A 141 13.24 7.34 -0.16
C LEU A 141 12.00 6.60 -0.69
N ALA A 142 11.41 7.08 -1.78
CA ALA A 142 10.28 6.43 -2.44
C ALA A 142 10.79 5.47 -3.53
N VAL A 143 10.70 4.16 -3.29
CA VAL A 143 11.04 3.11 -4.26
C VAL A 143 9.76 2.68 -4.96
N ARG A 144 9.67 2.91 -6.28
CA ARG A 144 8.40 2.80 -7.01
C ARG A 144 8.59 2.33 -8.44
N TRP A 145 7.51 1.82 -9.03
CA TRP A 145 7.51 1.38 -10.42
C TRP A 145 7.78 2.53 -11.39
N TRP A 146 8.62 2.28 -12.40
CA TRP A 146 9.06 3.29 -13.36
C TRP A 146 7.95 3.78 -14.30
N ASP A 147 7.06 2.88 -14.71
CA ASP A 147 6.02 3.16 -15.67
C ASP A 147 4.75 3.65 -14.96
N TYR A 148 4.86 4.84 -14.38
CA TYR A 148 3.74 5.50 -13.71
C TYR A 148 2.70 6.05 -14.70
N ALA A 149 3.04 6.14 -15.98
CA ALA A 149 2.24 6.83 -17.00
C ALA A 149 1.28 5.89 -17.73
N SER A 150 1.62 4.60 -17.85
CA SER A 150 0.77 3.62 -18.54
C SER A 150 -0.51 3.28 -17.77
N ASN A 151 -0.51 3.42 -16.44
CA ASN A 151 -1.70 3.34 -15.62
C ASN A 151 -2.08 4.70 -15.02
N ALA A 152 -2.88 5.45 -15.77
CA ALA A 152 -3.36 6.78 -15.38
C ALA A 152 -4.53 6.75 -14.38
N ALA A 153 -5.07 5.57 -14.04
CA ALA A 153 -6.18 5.47 -13.10
C ALA A 153 -5.73 5.85 -11.69
N TRP A 154 -6.51 6.69 -11.00
CA TRP A 154 -6.28 6.91 -9.58
C TRP A 154 -6.60 5.62 -8.83
N SER A 155 -5.65 5.13 -8.04
CA SER A 155 -5.85 3.95 -7.22
C SER A 155 -5.08 4.13 -5.93
N ASP A 156 -5.73 3.84 -4.81
CA ASP A 156 -5.18 3.90 -3.45
C ASP A 156 -4.36 2.64 -3.08
N TYR A 157 -3.97 1.87 -4.10
CA TYR A 157 -3.74 0.43 -4.02
C TYR A 157 -2.80 -0.07 -5.12
N SER A 158 -3.07 0.33 -6.36
CA SER A 158 -2.31 -0.12 -7.51
C SER A 158 -0.97 0.58 -7.53
N VAL A 159 0.10 -0.17 -7.24
CA VAL A 159 1.47 0.37 -7.25
C VAL A 159 1.98 0.73 -8.65
N THR A 160 1.21 0.36 -9.68
CA THR A 160 1.46 0.73 -11.07
C THR A 160 0.91 2.10 -11.42
N SER A 161 -0.03 2.62 -10.63
CA SER A 161 -0.50 4.00 -10.77
C SER A 161 0.16 4.91 -9.76
N ASP A 162 0.17 6.20 -10.07
CA ASP A 162 0.75 7.20 -9.19
C ASP A 162 -0.19 7.61 -8.03
N GLY A 163 -1.44 7.10 -8.01
CA GLY A 163 -2.47 7.50 -7.05
C GLY A 163 -2.03 7.32 -5.60
N LEU A 164 -1.56 6.12 -5.23
CA LEU A 164 -1.11 5.82 -3.87
C LEU A 164 0.07 6.71 -3.43
N HIS A 165 1.06 6.90 -4.29
CA HIS A 165 2.20 7.78 -4.00
C HIS A 165 1.74 9.22 -3.77
N ARG A 166 0.88 9.74 -4.66
CA ARG A 166 0.34 11.09 -4.56
C ARG A 166 -0.55 11.27 -3.36
N ASP A 167 -1.40 10.29 -3.03
CA ASP A 167 -2.18 10.37 -1.80
C ASP A 167 -1.24 10.47 -0.59
N LEU A 168 -0.17 9.66 -0.51
CA LEU A 168 0.76 9.69 0.63
C LEU A 168 1.59 10.98 0.73
N ILE A 169 1.99 11.59 -0.40
CA ILE A 169 2.81 12.81 -0.43
C ILE A 169 1.95 14.08 -0.44
N ASP A 170 1.06 14.19 -1.42
CA ASP A 170 0.29 15.40 -1.77
C ASP A 170 -1.07 15.45 -1.09
N GLY A 171 -1.61 14.29 -0.71
CA GLY A 171 -2.95 14.17 -0.17
C GLY A 171 -3.10 14.85 1.19
N PRO A 172 -4.35 14.97 1.69
CA PRO A 172 -4.62 15.50 3.02
C PRO A 172 -3.77 14.83 4.09
N CYS A 173 -3.27 15.62 5.03
CA CYS A 173 -2.34 15.19 6.08
C CYS A 173 -0.99 14.61 5.60
N GLY A 174 -0.70 14.57 4.30
CA GLY A 174 0.59 14.17 3.75
C GLY A 174 1.68 15.23 3.97
N PRO A 175 2.96 14.89 3.72
CA PRO A 175 4.10 15.81 3.82
C PRO A 175 3.93 17.14 3.07
N ALA A 176 3.38 17.16 1.85
CA ALA A 176 3.25 18.40 1.09
C ALA A 176 2.28 19.38 1.75
N CYS A 177 1.22 18.87 2.37
CA CYS A 177 0.21 19.67 3.07
C CYS A 177 0.69 20.10 4.46
N THR A 178 1.32 19.19 5.21
CA THR A 178 1.63 19.38 6.64
C THR A 178 3.04 19.92 6.89
N LEU A 179 4.00 19.58 6.01
CA LEU A 179 5.42 19.88 6.15
C LEU A 179 5.95 20.72 4.97
N ALA A 180 5.11 21.55 4.35
CA ALA A 180 5.49 22.32 3.16
C ALA A 180 6.85 23.03 3.33
N GLY A 181 7.83 22.67 2.50
CA GLY A 181 9.19 23.21 2.60
C GLY A 181 10.12 22.50 3.59
N GLU A 182 9.61 21.66 4.49
CA GLU A 182 10.39 20.97 5.53
C GLU A 182 10.60 19.47 5.24
N PHE A 183 10.29 19.00 4.02
CA PHE A 183 10.52 17.62 3.61
C PHE A 183 11.31 17.55 2.31
N GLU A 184 11.93 16.40 2.06
CA GLU A 184 12.49 16.06 0.75
C GLU A 184 12.12 14.62 0.38
N VAL A 185 12.02 14.36 -0.92
CA VAL A 185 11.73 13.03 -1.47
C VAL A 185 12.78 12.71 -2.50
N LEU A 186 13.52 11.63 -2.28
CA LEU A 186 14.31 10.95 -3.31
C LEU A 186 13.46 9.82 -3.88
N SER A 187 13.22 9.85 -5.18
CA SER A 187 12.48 8.80 -5.86
C SER A 187 13.44 7.89 -6.62
N ALA A 188 13.26 6.57 -6.46
CA ALA A 188 13.92 5.54 -7.23
C ALA A 188 12.89 4.82 -8.11
N PHE A 189 12.94 5.06 -9.41
CA PHE A 189 12.09 4.41 -10.41
C PHE A 189 12.75 3.10 -10.87
N VAL A 190 12.12 2.00 -10.47
CA VAL A 190 12.57 0.63 -10.69
C VAL A 190 11.78 0.01 -11.83
N GLY A 191 12.46 -0.67 -12.76
CA GLY A 191 11.81 -1.41 -13.84
C GLY A 191 12.09 -2.89 -13.87
N CYS A 192 12.97 -3.40 -13.01
CA CYS A 192 13.19 -4.83 -12.84
C CYS A 192 13.84 -5.12 -11.49
N ASP A 193 13.89 -6.40 -11.12
CA ASP A 193 14.46 -6.88 -9.87
C ASP A 193 15.94 -6.50 -9.71
N ALA A 194 16.69 -6.46 -10.81
CA ALA A 194 18.10 -6.11 -10.82
C ALA A 194 18.37 -4.65 -10.40
N ASP A 195 17.40 -3.75 -10.63
CA ASP A 195 17.53 -2.34 -10.23
C ASP A 195 17.58 -2.19 -8.70
N LEU A 196 16.86 -3.06 -7.96
CA LEU A 196 16.86 -3.06 -6.49
C LEU A 196 18.24 -3.40 -5.91
N GLY A 197 19.02 -4.23 -6.62
CA GLY A 197 20.39 -4.57 -6.25
C GLY A 197 21.38 -3.43 -6.49
N ARG A 198 21.04 -2.46 -7.36
CA ARG A 198 21.89 -1.30 -7.68
C ARG A 198 21.66 -0.12 -6.74
N LEU A 199 20.57 -0.12 -5.98
CA LEU A 199 20.31 0.89 -4.96
C LEU A 199 21.27 0.67 -3.77
N SER A 200 22.22 1.60 -3.63
CA SER A 200 23.17 1.62 -2.53
C SER A 200 22.55 2.25 -1.29
N GLU A 201 22.52 1.48 -0.20
CA GLU A 201 22.07 1.93 1.11
C GLU A 201 22.95 3.04 1.69
N HIS A 202 24.27 2.98 1.47
CA HIS A 202 25.21 3.98 1.95
C HIS A 202 25.03 5.32 1.23
N TRP A 203 24.86 5.28 -0.09
CA TRP A 203 24.53 6.48 -0.85
C TRP A 203 23.19 7.06 -0.38
N ALA A 204 22.15 6.23 -0.23
CA ALA A 204 20.84 6.69 0.20
C ALA A 204 20.91 7.38 1.56
N ARG A 205 21.64 6.78 2.52
CA ARG A 205 21.83 7.37 3.86
C ARG A 205 22.59 8.69 3.82
N ALA A 206 23.59 8.83 2.94
CA ALA A 206 24.33 10.07 2.77
C ALA A 206 23.51 11.16 2.07
N ALA A 207 22.62 10.78 1.14
CA ALA A 207 21.80 11.71 0.37
C ALA A 207 20.57 12.23 1.13
N LEU A 208 20.01 11.43 2.05
CA LEU A 208 18.82 11.78 2.85
C LEU A 208 19.24 12.59 4.09
N ARG A 209 18.93 13.90 4.07
CA ARG A 209 19.43 14.91 5.01
C ARG A 209 18.54 15.17 6.22
N GLY A 210 17.34 14.60 6.23
CA GLY A 210 16.30 14.89 7.19
C GLY A 210 16.61 14.34 8.59
N ALA A 211 16.09 15.03 9.61
CA ALA A 211 16.12 14.54 10.99
C ALA A 211 15.42 13.18 11.14
N ASN A 212 14.37 12.98 10.35
CA ASN A 212 13.66 11.73 10.19
C ASN A 212 13.91 11.16 8.79
N VAL A 213 14.37 9.91 8.72
CA VAL A 213 14.61 9.23 7.44
C VAL A 213 13.84 7.93 7.36
N VAL A 214 13.08 7.78 6.28
CA VAL A 214 12.26 6.60 5.99
C VAL A 214 12.34 6.18 4.52
N ALA A 215 12.04 4.92 4.25
CA ALA A 215 11.81 4.39 2.91
C ALA A 215 10.36 3.94 2.74
N TRP A 216 9.77 4.26 1.59
CA TRP A 216 8.43 3.82 1.18
C TRP A 216 8.54 2.93 -0.05
N TYR A 217 8.10 1.69 0.07
CA TYR A 217 8.15 0.69 -1.00
C TYR A 217 6.77 0.58 -1.65
N LEU A 218 6.70 1.01 -2.90
CA LEU A 218 5.49 1.03 -3.73
C LEU A 218 5.68 0.05 -4.88
N LEU A 219 5.82 -1.23 -4.51
CA LEU A 219 6.10 -2.37 -5.38
C LEU A 219 5.40 -3.61 -4.82
N TRP A 220 5.12 -4.59 -5.68
CA TRP A 220 4.53 -5.87 -5.29
C TRP A 220 5.59 -6.99 -5.28
N PRO A 221 6.04 -7.48 -4.11
CA PRO A 221 6.91 -8.65 -4.07
C PRO A 221 6.18 -9.89 -4.59
N GLN A 222 6.83 -10.64 -5.47
CA GLN A 222 6.35 -11.90 -6.03
C GLN A 222 7.45 -12.96 -6.03
N ARG A 223 7.07 -14.24 -5.89
CA ARG A 223 7.97 -15.39 -6.07
C ARG A 223 7.81 -15.99 -7.46
N SER A 224 8.23 -15.22 -8.46
CA SER A 224 8.22 -15.61 -9.86
C SER A 224 9.52 -15.15 -10.50
N ALA A 225 10.17 -16.03 -11.27
CA ALA A 225 11.34 -15.71 -12.08
C ALA A 225 11.01 -14.67 -13.18
N ALA A 226 9.72 -14.41 -13.42
CA ALA A 226 9.22 -13.39 -14.33
C ALA A 226 8.60 -12.19 -13.60
N ALA A 227 8.81 -12.03 -12.28
CA ALA A 227 8.20 -10.95 -11.48
C ALA A 227 8.43 -9.57 -12.13
N GLY A 228 9.69 -9.24 -12.47
CA GLY A 228 10.01 -7.97 -13.14
C GLY A 228 9.43 -7.76 -14.55
N ARG A 229 8.65 -8.72 -15.10
CA ARG A 229 7.90 -8.54 -16.36
C ARG A 229 6.48 -8.05 -16.13
N ALA A 230 5.90 -8.32 -14.96
CA ALA A 230 4.58 -7.82 -14.60
C ALA A 230 4.72 -6.40 -14.03
N ALA A 231 3.84 -5.49 -14.46
CA ALA A 231 3.90 -4.10 -14.03
C ALA A 231 3.79 -4.00 -12.51
N GLY A 232 4.72 -3.27 -11.89
CA GLY A 232 4.75 -3.04 -10.45
C GLY A 232 5.25 -4.21 -9.61
N ALA A 233 5.42 -5.40 -10.20
CA ALA A 233 5.91 -6.58 -9.51
C ALA A 233 7.43 -6.66 -9.53
N VAL A 234 7.99 -7.15 -8.42
CA VAL A 234 9.43 -7.41 -8.27
C VAL A 234 9.68 -8.72 -7.51
N GLY A 235 10.85 -9.31 -7.69
CA GLY A 235 11.28 -10.50 -6.97
C GLY A 235 11.29 -10.27 -5.45
N GLU A 236 10.60 -11.16 -4.73
CA GLU A 236 10.49 -11.15 -3.27
C GLU A 236 11.85 -11.03 -2.59
N ARG A 237 12.82 -11.86 -2.99
CA ARG A 237 14.16 -11.87 -2.40
C ARG A 237 14.87 -10.52 -2.56
N GLN A 238 14.78 -9.92 -3.74
CA GLN A 238 15.46 -8.67 -4.07
C GLN A 238 14.84 -7.49 -3.31
N LEU A 239 13.52 -7.45 -3.19
CA LEU A 239 12.84 -6.41 -2.42
C LEU A 239 13.22 -6.48 -0.94
N PHE A 240 13.08 -7.64 -0.29
CA PHE A 240 13.39 -7.75 1.14
C PHE A 240 14.88 -7.58 1.42
N ALA A 241 15.76 -8.03 0.53
CA ALA A 241 17.20 -7.75 0.64
C ALA A 241 17.50 -6.24 0.59
N LEU A 242 16.78 -5.46 -0.23
CA LEU A 242 16.91 -4.00 -0.22
C LEU A 242 16.38 -3.41 1.09
N CYS A 243 15.19 -3.82 1.55
CA CYS A 243 14.61 -3.31 2.78
C CYS A 243 15.54 -3.52 3.98
N GLU A 244 16.08 -4.73 4.13
CA GLU A 244 17.00 -5.08 5.23
C GLU A 244 18.33 -4.29 5.15
N ARG A 245 18.87 -4.05 3.95
CA ARG A 245 20.08 -3.22 3.77
C ARG A 245 19.83 -1.76 4.17
N LEU A 246 18.69 -1.19 3.77
CA LEU A 246 18.31 0.18 4.13
C LEU A 246 18.05 0.31 5.64
N GLU A 247 17.34 -0.63 6.24
CA GLU A 247 17.09 -0.66 7.69
C GLU A 247 18.39 -0.75 8.49
N ARG A 248 19.38 -1.54 8.02
CA ARG A 248 20.70 -1.68 8.67
C ARG A 248 21.49 -0.37 8.74
N VAL A 249 21.33 0.52 7.76
CA VAL A 249 21.97 1.86 7.77
C VAL A 249 21.09 2.94 8.41
N GLY A 250 20.01 2.53 9.10
CA GLY A 250 19.13 3.43 9.86
C GLY A 250 18.05 4.12 9.02
N ILE A 251 17.77 3.66 7.80
CA ILE A 251 16.62 4.10 6.99
C ILE A 251 15.44 3.18 7.31
N ARG A 252 14.48 3.66 8.10
CA ARG A 252 13.35 2.85 8.55
C ARG A 252 12.34 2.62 7.42
N SER A 253 11.74 1.44 7.35
CA SER A 253 10.56 1.23 6.50
C SER A 253 9.37 2.04 7.06
N GLY A 254 8.96 3.06 6.31
CA GLY A 254 7.82 3.92 6.67
C GLY A 254 6.51 3.50 6.02
N TRP A 255 6.59 2.73 4.92
CA TRP A 255 5.46 2.08 4.26
C TRP A 255 5.95 0.89 3.44
N PRO A 256 5.31 -0.30 3.53
CA PRO A 256 4.16 -0.59 4.40
C PRO A 256 4.57 -0.87 5.86
N HIS A 257 5.31 -1.94 6.11
CA HIS A 257 5.80 -2.35 7.43
C HIS A 257 7.32 -2.59 7.39
N PRO A 258 8.00 -2.67 8.56
CA PRO A 258 9.37 -3.17 8.65
C PRO A 258 9.54 -4.52 7.93
N ALA A 259 10.72 -4.74 7.35
CA ALA A 259 10.97 -5.84 6.40
C ALA A 259 10.51 -7.20 6.91
N GLY A 260 10.80 -7.53 8.18
CA GLY A 260 10.42 -8.80 8.81
C GLY A 260 8.90 -9.00 8.86
N LEU A 261 8.18 -8.04 9.42
CA LEU A 261 6.70 -8.10 9.50
C LEU A 261 6.09 -8.09 8.10
N TYR A 262 6.56 -7.21 7.21
CA TYR A 262 6.06 -7.12 5.84
C TYR A 262 6.20 -8.46 5.09
N ARG A 263 7.35 -9.13 5.23
CA ARG A 263 7.59 -10.45 4.64
C ARG A 263 6.66 -11.51 5.21
N GLN A 264 6.42 -11.48 6.52
CA GLN A 264 5.52 -12.42 7.18
C GLN A 264 4.08 -12.27 6.69
N LEU A 265 3.59 -11.03 6.55
CA LEU A 265 2.23 -10.73 6.08
C LEU A 265 2.07 -11.06 4.59
N CYS A 266 2.91 -10.53 3.69
CA CYS A 266 2.81 -10.83 2.25
C CYS A 266 2.99 -12.31 1.93
N GLY A 267 3.92 -12.97 2.63
CA GLY A 267 4.16 -14.40 2.46
C GLY A 267 3.06 -15.26 3.07
N LYS A 268 2.11 -14.67 3.81
CA LYS A 268 1.07 -15.38 4.57
C LYS A 268 1.66 -16.42 5.54
N LEU A 269 2.89 -16.17 6.00
CA LEU A 269 3.71 -17.11 6.77
C LEU A 269 3.18 -17.28 8.20
N TRP A 270 2.35 -16.35 8.65
CA TRP A 270 1.69 -16.39 9.96
C TRP A 270 0.52 -17.39 10.01
N LEU A 271 -0.12 -17.73 8.87
CA LEU A 271 -1.36 -18.52 8.87
C LEU A 271 -1.23 -19.89 9.55
N PRO A 272 -0.23 -20.75 9.24
CA PRO A 272 -0.11 -22.04 9.90
C PRO A 272 0.07 -21.91 11.41
N GLN A 273 0.94 -21.00 11.85
CA GLN A 273 1.24 -20.77 13.26
C GLN A 273 0.00 -20.27 14.02
N MET A 274 -0.69 -19.29 13.46
CA MET A 274 -1.84 -18.67 14.14
C MET A 274 -3.10 -19.55 14.11
N SER A 275 -3.17 -20.53 13.20
CA SER A 275 -4.25 -21.54 13.20
C SER A 275 -4.21 -22.50 14.41
N LEU A 276 -3.10 -22.52 15.16
CA LEU A 276 -2.97 -23.23 16.43
C LEU A 276 -3.65 -22.50 17.60
N SER A 277 -4.01 -21.22 17.43
CA SER A 277 -4.68 -20.42 18.44
C SER A 277 -6.16 -20.23 18.09
N ARG A 278 -7.06 -20.90 18.82
CA ARG A 278 -8.52 -20.73 18.70
C ARG A 278 -8.94 -19.26 18.78
N GLU A 279 -8.23 -18.49 19.59
CA GLU A 279 -8.56 -17.11 19.91
C GLU A 279 -8.44 -16.16 18.72
N HIS A 280 -7.53 -16.44 17.78
CA HIS A 280 -7.31 -15.62 16.58
C HIS A 280 -8.23 -16.00 15.42
N ARG A 281 -9.06 -17.04 15.60
CA ARG A 281 -10.02 -17.53 14.62
C ARG A 281 -9.48 -17.71 13.21
N VAL A 282 -8.26 -18.21 13.09
CA VAL A 282 -7.64 -18.55 11.81
C VAL A 282 -8.05 -19.98 11.45
N PRO A 283 -8.67 -20.24 10.28
CA PRO A 283 -9.06 -21.60 9.92
C PRO A 283 -7.84 -22.54 9.90
N PRO A 284 -8.01 -23.84 10.24
CA PRO A 284 -6.93 -24.82 10.18
C PRO A 284 -6.12 -24.69 8.89
N THR A 285 -4.82 -24.51 9.02
CA THR A 285 -3.93 -24.26 7.88
C THR A 285 -2.66 -25.08 8.01
N THR A 286 -2.28 -25.76 6.94
CA THR A 286 -0.99 -26.45 6.81
C THR A 286 -0.25 -25.92 5.58
N ALA A 287 1.02 -26.30 5.45
CA ALA A 287 1.86 -25.89 4.34
C ALA A 287 2.42 -27.13 3.63
N VAL A 288 2.35 -27.12 2.30
CA VAL A 288 2.75 -28.24 1.43
C VAL A 288 3.97 -27.81 0.61
N GLN A 289 5.04 -28.60 0.67
CA GLN A 289 6.26 -28.30 -0.07
C GLN A 289 6.13 -28.68 -1.53
N ARG A 290 6.74 -27.88 -2.42
CA ARG A 290 6.82 -28.18 -3.85
C ARG A 290 7.51 -29.49 -4.15
N ALA A 291 8.51 -29.86 -3.35
CA ALA A 291 9.23 -31.13 -3.51
C ALA A 291 8.29 -32.33 -3.34
N ASP A 292 7.43 -32.30 -2.32
CA ASP A 292 6.47 -33.37 -2.04
C ASP A 292 5.45 -33.51 -3.18
N VAL A 293 4.96 -32.39 -3.70
CA VAL A 293 4.00 -32.36 -4.84
C VAL A 293 4.62 -32.93 -6.12
N ARG A 294 5.90 -32.63 -6.38
CA ARG A 294 6.64 -33.16 -7.53
C ARG A 294 6.92 -34.65 -7.42
N CYS A 295 7.17 -35.14 -6.21
CA CYS A 295 7.37 -36.56 -5.95
C CYS A 295 6.06 -37.33 -6.10
N ASP A 296 5.02 -36.90 -5.36
CA ASP A 296 3.69 -37.50 -5.39
C ASP A 296 2.63 -36.50 -4.88
N ALA A 297 1.98 -35.81 -5.82
CA ALA A 297 0.95 -34.84 -5.48
C ALA A 297 -0.29 -35.44 -4.78
N ALA A 298 -0.62 -36.71 -5.04
CA ALA A 298 -1.77 -37.36 -4.43
C ALA A 298 -1.48 -37.61 -2.94
N ARG A 299 -0.31 -38.17 -2.65
CA ARG A 299 0.16 -38.36 -1.26
C ARG A 299 0.34 -37.04 -0.53
N ALA A 300 0.92 -36.02 -1.17
CA ALA A 300 1.08 -34.70 -0.58
C ALA A 300 -0.28 -34.07 -0.22
N ALA A 301 -1.29 -34.22 -1.08
CA ALA A 301 -2.65 -33.77 -0.82
C ALA A 301 -3.32 -34.55 0.33
N GLU A 302 -3.16 -35.87 0.38
CA GLU A 302 -3.68 -36.72 1.46
C GLU A 302 -3.10 -36.30 2.81
N GLN A 303 -1.77 -36.13 2.88
CA GLN A 303 -1.07 -35.67 4.07
C GLN A 303 -1.53 -34.27 4.51
N ALA A 304 -1.79 -33.37 3.55
CA ALA A 304 -2.32 -32.05 3.86
C ALA A 304 -3.73 -32.12 4.47
N VAL A 305 -4.64 -32.90 3.87
CA VAL A 305 -6.00 -33.09 4.41
C VAL A 305 -5.95 -33.75 5.79
N ASP A 306 -5.11 -34.76 5.98
CA ASP A 306 -4.93 -35.41 7.29
C ASP A 306 -4.40 -34.46 8.35
N ALA A 307 -3.43 -33.60 7.99
CA ALA A 307 -2.93 -32.58 8.89
C ALA A 307 -4.04 -31.59 9.28
N LEU A 308 -4.87 -31.16 8.34
CA LEU A 308 -6.00 -30.27 8.61
C LEU A 308 -7.06 -30.93 9.50
N LEU A 309 -7.43 -32.19 9.22
CA LEU A 309 -8.37 -32.96 10.06
C LEU A 309 -7.82 -33.15 11.48
N ARG A 310 -6.51 -33.40 11.61
CA ARG A 310 -5.85 -33.49 12.91
C ARG A 310 -5.90 -32.16 13.65
N LEU A 311 -5.48 -31.06 13.00
CA LEU A 311 -5.54 -29.71 13.57
C LEU A 311 -6.96 -29.34 14.00
N ARG A 312 -7.97 -29.68 13.19
CA ARG A 312 -9.37 -29.49 13.55
C ARG A 312 -9.71 -30.24 14.84
N ARG A 313 -9.39 -31.53 14.95
CA ARG A 313 -9.70 -32.31 16.17
C ARG A 313 -8.97 -31.77 17.41
N GLU A 314 -7.66 -31.55 17.30
CA GLU A 314 -6.80 -31.19 18.44
C GLU A 314 -7.02 -29.74 18.87
N VAL A 315 -7.03 -28.82 17.89
CA VAL A 315 -7.13 -27.38 18.17
C VAL A 315 -8.56 -26.93 18.20
N TRP A 316 -9.53 -27.50 17.48
CA TRP A 316 -10.91 -26.99 17.36
C TRP A 316 -11.99 -27.89 17.97
N GLY A 317 -11.62 -29.12 18.35
CA GLY A 317 -12.53 -30.11 18.89
C GLY A 317 -13.20 -30.96 17.82
N PRO A 318 -13.93 -32.02 18.22
CA PRO A 318 -14.64 -32.87 17.28
C PRO A 318 -15.75 -32.11 16.58
N ALA A 319 -15.75 -32.11 15.25
CA ALA A 319 -16.84 -31.54 14.45
C ALA A 319 -18.11 -32.38 14.59
N ALA A 320 -19.27 -31.73 14.63
CA ALA A 320 -20.56 -32.39 14.44
C ALA A 320 -20.64 -32.85 12.97
N GLY A 321 -20.26 -34.10 12.71
CA GLY A 321 -20.10 -34.64 11.36
C GLY A 321 -18.64 -34.61 10.92
N GLY A 322 -17.95 -35.74 11.09
CA GLY A 322 -16.59 -35.90 10.57
C GLY A 322 -16.62 -35.95 9.05
N ALA A 323 -16.30 -34.84 8.39
CA ALA A 323 -16.15 -34.82 6.94
C ALA A 323 -15.13 -35.88 6.52
N SER A 324 -15.52 -36.74 5.58
CA SER A 324 -14.58 -37.70 4.99
C SER A 324 -13.49 -36.95 4.22
N ARG A 325 -12.36 -37.61 3.96
CA ARG A 325 -11.25 -37.02 3.18
C ARG A 325 -11.71 -36.53 1.80
N GLU A 326 -12.66 -37.23 1.18
CA GLU A 326 -13.19 -36.90 -0.16
C GLU A 326 -14.22 -35.76 -0.14
N GLU A 327 -14.84 -35.51 1.01
CA GLU A 327 -15.78 -34.39 1.19
C GLU A 327 -15.11 -33.16 1.77
N PHE A 328 -13.85 -33.26 2.22
CA PHE A 328 -13.12 -32.15 2.80
C PHE A 328 -13.00 -30.99 1.80
N GLN A 329 -13.37 -29.79 2.23
CA GLN A 329 -13.28 -28.58 1.42
C GLN A 329 -12.28 -27.59 2.00
N GLY A 330 -11.56 -26.93 1.11
CA GLY A 330 -10.56 -25.96 1.50
C GLY A 330 -10.21 -24.98 0.39
N VAL A 331 -9.20 -24.17 0.67
CA VAL A 331 -8.53 -23.31 -0.28
C VAL A 331 -7.03 -23.56 -0.25
N ALA A 332 -6.42 -23.64 -1.42
CA ALA A 332 -4.98 -23.62 -1.59
C ALA A 332 -4.56 -22.21 -2.02
N LYS A 333 -3.52 -21.65 -1.42
CA LYS A 333 -3.08 -20.29 -1.70
C LYS A 333 -1.56 -20.15 -1.70
N LEU A 334 -1.05 -19.30 -2.59
CA LEU A 334 0.35 -18.89 -2.60
C LEU A 334 0.55 -17.62 -1.74
N GLY A 335 1.71 -17.56 -1.07
CA GLY A 335 2.22 -16.31 -0.50
C GLY A 335 2.85 -15.43 -1.59
N PHE A 336 3.04 -14.14 -1.34
CA PHE A 336 3.58 -13.18 -2.33
C PHE A 336 2.79 -13.20 -3.66
N SER A 337 1.47 -13.33 -3.53
CA SER A 337 0.50 -13.27 -4.62
C SER A 337 -0.56 -12.24 -4.24
N TRP A 338 -1.10 -11.55 -5.25
CA TRP A 338 -1.89 -10.35 -5.11
C TRP A 338 -3.29 -10.54 -5.70
N GLN A 339 -4.25 -9.75 -5.24
CA GLN A 339 -5.62 -9.68 -5.80
C GLN A 339 -6.41 -11.01 -5.80
N GLY A 340 -5.95 -12.00 -5.06
CA GLY A 340 -6.57 -13.33 -5.02
C GLY A 340 -6.25 -14.22 -6.22
N ASP A 341 -5.31 -13.83 -7.09
CA ASP A 341 -5.00 -14.57 -8.33
C ASP A 341 -4.58 -16.02 -8.06
N ASP A 342 -3.76 -16.26 -7.02
CA ASP A 342 -3.30 -17.60 -6.66
C ASP A 342 -4.05 -18.17 -5.44
N VAL A 343 -5.37 -18.01 -5.39
CA VAL A 343 -6.24 -18.62 -4.38
C VAL A 343 -7.26 -19.53 -5.08
N LEU A 344 -7.11 -20.84 -4.94
CA LEU A 344 -7.97 -21.83 -5.59
C LEU A 344 -8.69 -22.70 -4.56
N PRO A 345 -10.03 -22.84 -4.65
CA PRO A 345 -10.77 -23.77 -3.80
C PRO A 345 -10.49 -25.22 -4.20
N PHE A 346 -10.69 -26.14 -3.26
CA PHE A 346 -10.65 -27.57 -3.56
C PHE A 346 -11.69 -28.38 -2.79
N ARG A 347 -12.03 -29.56 -3.31
CA ARG A 347 -12.85 -30.58 -2.65
C ARG A 347 -12.24 -31.96 -2.80
N GLY A 348 -11.91 -32.60 -1.68
CA GLY A 348 -11.31 -33.92 -1.65
C GLY A 348 -9.83 -33.93 -2.04
N VAL A 349 -9.19 -35.08 -1.82
CA VAL A 349 -7.75 -35.27 -2.03
C VAL A 349 -7.38 -35.17 -3.51
N GLY A 350 -8.18 -35.80 -4.39
CA GLY A 350 -7.92 -35.81 -5.83
C GLY A 350 -7.97 -34.43 -6.49
N ASN A 351 -8.90 -33.57 -6.09
CA ASN A 351 -8.93 -32.19 -6.58
C ASN A 351 -7.81 -31.34 -5.98
N LEU A 352 -7.51 -31.49 -4.68
CA LEU A 352 -6.37 -30.79 -4.05
C LEU A 352 -5.04 -31.10 -4.75
N ALA A 353 -4.78 -32.36 -5.11
CA ALA A 353 -3.56 -32.74 -5.84
C ALA A 353 -3.42 -31.99 -7.18
N ARG A 354 -4.52 -31.83 -7.94
CA ARG A 354 -4.54 -31.04 -9.18
C ARG A 354 -4.31 -29.56 -8.92
N VAL A 355 -4.96 -29.00 -7.90
CA VAL A 355 -4.80 -27.61 -7.49
C VAL A 355 -3.36 -27.30 -7.06
N LEU A 356 -2.73 -28.18 -6.27
CA LEU A 356 -1.34 -28.05 -5.84
C LEU A 356 -0.36 -28.03 -7.03
N ARG A 357 -0.50 -28.97 -7.98
CA ARG A 357 0.29 -28.95 -9.22
C ARG A 357 0.07 -27.66 -9.99
N ARG A 358 -1.20 -27.24 -10.15
CA ARG A 358 -1.54 -26.02 -10.88
C ARG A 358 -0.86 -24.78 -10.30
N LEU A 359 -0.82 -24.63 -8.97
CA LEU A 359 -0.22 -23.46 -8.31
C LEU A 359 1.32 -23.52 -8.27
N LEU A 360 1.90 -24.69 -7.97
CA LEU A 360 3.35 -24.83 -7.74
C LEU A 360 4.16 -25.10 -9.01
N GLU A 361 3.51 -25.57 -10.08
CA GLU A 361 4.15 -25.90 -11.36
C GLU A 361 3.83 -24.88 -12.46
N GLN A 362 3.28 -23.71 -12.10
CA GLN A 362 3.12 -22.60 -13.03
C GLN A 362 4.47 -22.25 -13.67
N ARG A 363 4.44 -21.89 -14.95
CA ARG A 363 5.62 -21.44 -15.69
C ARG A 363 6.25 -20.24 -14.95
N HIS A 364 7.56 -20.30 -14.72
CA HIS A 364 8.33 -19.29 -13.99
C HIS A 364 8.02 -19.15 -12.48
N SER A 365 7.15 -19.97 -11.89
CA SER A 365 6.94 -19.94 -10.44
C SER A 365 8.19 -20.40 -9.69
N GLU A 366 8.61 -19.57 -8.74
CA GLU A 366 9.67 -19.87 -7.77
C GLU A 366 9.09 -20.20 -6.38
N GLN A 367 7.78 -20.43 -6.30
CA GLN A 367 7.14 -20.86 -5.07
C GLN A 367 7.71 -22.21 -4.65
N CYS A 368 8.14 -22.31 -3.40
CA CYS A 368 8.54 -23.57 -2.78
C CYS A 368 7.44 -24.16 -1.89
N LEU A 369 6.40 -23.37 -1.59
CA LEU A 369 5.40 -23.68 -0.59
C LEU A 369 4.01 -23.28 -1.10
N CYS A 370 3.01 -24.12 -0.86
CA CYS A 370 1.60 -23.75 -0.99
C CYS A 370 0.92 -23.92 0.38
N LEU A 371 0.11 -22.94 0.77
CA LEU A 371 -0.69 -23.05 1.99
C LEU A 371 -2.01 -23.74 1.64
N VAL A 372 -2.39 -24.73 2.43
CA VAL A 372 -3.68 -25.43 2.30
C VAL A 372 -4.46 -25.15 3.57
N GLN A 373 -5.64 -24.55 3.42
CA GLN A 373 -6.45 -24.07 4.53
C GLN A 373 -7.87 -24.65 4.42
N GLU A 374 -8.44 -25.02 5.56
CA GLU A 374 -9.84 -25.40 5.66
C GLU A 374 -10.76 -24.24 5.23
N ARG A 375 -11.79 -24.57 4.45
CA ARG A 375 -12.77 -23.58 4.00
C ARG A 375 -13.71 -23.24 5.16
N VAL A 376 -13.90 -21.95 5.42
CA VAL A 376 -14.97 -21.48 6.31
C VAL A 376 -16.32 -21.74 5.62
N PRO A 377 -17.25 -22.49 6.23
CA PRO A 377 -18.55 -22.76 5.65
C PRO A 377 -19.47 -21.54 5.72
N ASP A 378 -20.48 -21.48 4.85
CA ASP A 378 -21.60 -20.54 4.91
C ASP A 378 -21.20 -19.06 5.06
N VAL A 379 -20.10 -18.67 4.41
CA VAL A 379 -19.65 -17.27 4.38
C VAL A 379 -20.67 -16.43 3.63
N VAL A 380 -21.12 -15.34 4.26
CA VAL A 380 -22.12 -14.42 3.70
C VAL A 380 -21.55 -13.07 3.29
N CYS A 381 -20.48 -12.63 3.93
CA CYS A 381 -19.77 -11.41 3.61
C CYS A 381 -18.34 -11.46 4.17
N GLU A 382 -17.51 -10.51 3.75
CA GLU A 382 -16.27 -10.19 4.43
C GLU A 382 -16.46 -8.92 5.25
N HIS A 383 -16.00 -8.92 6.50
CA HIS A 383 -15.90 -7.75 7.34
C HIS A 383 -14.45 -7.28 7.37
N ARG A 384 -14.19 -6.07 6.89
CA ARG A 384 -12.87 -5.46 6.84
C ARG A 384 -12.78 -4.36 7.87
N VAL A 385 -11.71 -4.36 8.66
CA VAL A 385 -11.44 -3.32 9.66
C VAL A 385 -10.11 -2.66 9.33
N LEU A 386 -10.16 -1.38 8.99
CA LEU A 386 -8.97 -0.54 8.82
C LEU A 386 -8.59 0.05 10.18
N CYS A 387 -7.36 -0.15 10.60
CA CYS A 387 -6.82 0.35 11.85
C CYS A 387 -5.74 1.39 11.57
N PHE A 388 -5.97 2.63 11.99
CA PHE A 388 -5.02 3.74 11.89
C PHE A 388 -4.47 4.07 13.28
N HIS A 389 -3.16 4.03 13.47
CA HIS A 389 -2.52 4.31 14.75
C HIS A 389 -2.68 5.80 15.11
N ASP A 390 -3.35 6.07 16.24
CA ASP A 390 -3.59 7.40 16.79
C ASP A 390 -2.55 7.72 17.87
N ALA A 391 -1.33 7.96 17.42
CA ALA A 391 -0.19 8.24 18.30
C ALA A 391 -0.42 9.47 19.21
N ALA A 392 -1.31 10.39 18.84
CA ALA A 392 -1.67 11.55 19.66
C ALA A 392 -2.53 11.19 20.88
N ARG A 393 -3.21 10.04 20.87
CA ARG A 393 -4.01 9.54 22.00
C ARG A 393 -3.25 8.57 22.89
N GLY A 394 -2.22 7.91 22.38
CA GLY A 394 -1.39 6.98 23.14
C GLY A 394 -0.67 5.97 22.25
N SER A 395 0.30 5.26 22.83
CA SER A 395 1.20 4.35 22.11
C SER A 395 0.53 3.09 21.55
N ASN A 396 -0.69 2.76 21.98
CA ASN A 396 -1.44 1.59 21.48
C ASN A 396 -2.90 1.97 21.15
N CYS A 397 -3.14 3.22 20.80
CA CYS A 397 -4.47 3.71 20.44
C CYS A 397 -4.66 3.62 18.92
N TYR A 398 -5.76 3.02 18.49
CA TYR A 398 -6.09 2.89 17.07
C TYR A 398 -7.48 3.42 16.78
N ARG A 399 -7.60 4.23 15.73
CA ARG A 399 -8.89 4.54 15.10
C ARG A 399 -9.25 3.41 14.15
N ARG A 400 -10.45 2.84 14.33
CA ARG A 400 -10.93 1.67 13.57
C ARG A 400 -12.08 2.09 12.66
N GLU A 401 -11.96 1.81 11.36
CA GLU A 401 -13.03 1.99 10.37
C GLU A 401 -13.51 0.63 9.88
N ARG A 402 -14.82 0.41 9.88
CA ARG A 402 -15.45 -0.89 9.66
C ARG A 402 -16.20 -0.91 8.33
N LEU A 403 -15.93 -1.92 7.53
CA LEU A 403 -16.43 -2.05 6.17
C LEU A 403 -17.04 -3.45 5.99
N TRP A 404 -18.24 -3.50 5.43
CA TRP A 404 -18.84 -4.75 4.97
C TRP A 404 -18.58 -4.88 3.48
N MET A 405 -17.97 -5.97 3.07
CA MET A 405 -17.64 -6.23 1.68
C MET A 405 -18.59 -7.29 1.13
N LYS A 406 -19.18 -7.01 -0.03
CA LYS A 406 -20.03 -7.99 -0.72
C LYS A 406 -19.17 -9.10 -1.32
N LEU A 407 -19.63 -10.35 -1.25
CA LEU A 407 -19.05 -11.43 -2.03
C LEU A 407 -19.41 -11.28 -3.52
N LYS A 408 -18.50 -11.68 -4.41
CA LYS A 408 -18.80 -11.86 -5.83
C LYS A 408 -19.85 -12.95 -6.02
N ALA A 409 -20.46 -13.03 -7.21
CA ALA A 409 -21.33 -14.16 -7.48
C ALA A 409 -20.53 -15.46 -7.48
N ARG A 410 -21.19 -16.56 -7.14
CA ARG A 410 -20.58 -17.89 -7.13
C ARG A 410 -20.03 -18.21 -8.52
N GLY A 411 -18.78 -18.67 -8.58
CA GLY A 411 -18.10 -18.95 -9.84
C GLY A 411 -17.48 -17.73 -10.53
N GLU A 412 -17.72 -16.48 -10.10
CA GLU A 412 -17.03 -15.29 -10.63
C GLU A 412 -15.58 -15.22 -10.12
N HIS A 413 -14.73 -16.10 -10.65
CA HIS A 413 -13.29 -16.15 -10.38
C HIS A 413 -12.50 -15.81 -11.65
N HIS A 414 -11.46 -14.98 -11.49
CA HIS A 414 -10.92 -14.13 -12.55
C HIS A 414 -10.15 -14.85 -13.67
N SER A 415 -9.80 -16.13 -13.52
CA SER A 415 -8.86 -16.75 -14.47
C SER A 415 -8.73 -18.28 -14.38
N HIS A 416 -9.34 -18.94 -13.39
CA HIS A 416 -8.94 -20.32 -13.01
C HIS A 416 -10.10 -21.32 -12.80
N GLN A 417 -11.28 -21.03 -13.35
CA GLN A 417 -12.47 -21.91 -13.21
C GLN A 417 -12.20 -23.36 -13.65
N SER A 418 -11.40 -23.58 -14.69
CA SER A 418 -11.19 -24.92 -15.26
C SER A 418 -10.52 -25.93 -14.32
N ALA A 419 -9.86 -25.47 -13.26
CA ALA A 419 -9.22 -26.34 -12.27
C ALA A 419 -10.08 -26.57 -11.01
N CYS A 420 -11.18 -25.84 -10.85
CA CYS A 420 -11.93 -25.76 -9.61
C CYS A 420 -13.26 -26.52 -9.73
N GLU A 421 -13.48 -27.49 -8.83
CA GLU A 421 -14.73 -28.28 -8.77
C GLU A 421 -15.72 -27.75 -7.71
N VAL A 422 -15.40 -26.61 -7.09
CA VAL A 422 -16.17 -26.00 -6.00
C VAL A 422 -16.98 -24.83 -6.55
N ALA A 423 -18.21 -25.12 -7.00
CA ALA A 423 -19.08 -24.14 -7.64
C ALA A 423 -19.57 -23.03 -6.71
N ASP A 424 -19.62 -23.28 -5.40
CA ASP A 424 -20.15 -22.35 -4.41
C ASP A 424 -19.09 -21.48 -3.73
N PHE A 425 -17.82 -21.58 -4.16
CA PHE A 425 -16.76 -20.67 -3.71
C PHE A 425 -16.97 -19.27 -4.30
N ALA A 426 -16.76 -18.25 -3.48
CA ALA A 426 -16.87 -16.84 -3.87
C ALA A 426 -15.75 -16.04 -3.20
N LEU A 427 -15.11 -15.17 -3.99
CA LEU A 427 -14.14 -14.19 -3.49
C LEU A 427 -14.89 -12.91 -3.10
N THR A 428 -14.26 -12.11 -2.25
CA THR A 428 -14.74 -10.77 -1.90
C THR A 428 -14.68 -9.84 -3.13
N SER A 429 -15.71 -9.02 -3.31
CA SER A 429 -15.76 -7.97 -4.33
C SER A 429 -15.23 -6.63 -3.79
N ALA A 430 -14.97 -5.68 -4.67
CA ALA A 430 -14.62 -4.31 -4.26
C ALA A 430 -15.83 -3.50 -3.72
N ARG A 431 -17.06 -4.04 -3.77
CA ARG A 431 -18.26 -3.32 -3.35
C ARG A 431 -18.38 -3.32 -1.83
N VAL A 432 -18.30 -2.13 -1.25
CA VAL A 432 -18.66 -1.86 0.15
C VAL A 432 -20.18 -1.77 0.30
N LEU A 433 -20.70 -2.37 1.36
CA LEU A 433 -22.09 -2.31 1.78
C LEU A 433 -22.23 -1.36 2.98
N SER A 434 -23.33 -0.61 3.02
CA SER A 434 -23.80 0.01 4.26
C SER A 434 -24.22 -1.04 5.29
N ASP A 435 -24.36 -0.64 6.55
CA ASP A 435 -24.86 -1.55 7.59
C ASP A 435 -26.26 -2.10 7.25
N ALA A 436 -27.14 -1.28 6.67
CA ALA A 436 -28.49 -1.70 6.28
C ALA A 436 -28.46 -2.71 5.12
N GLU A 437 -27.66 -2.45 4.08
CA GLU A 437 -27.47 -3.40 2.97
C GLU A 437 -26.82 -4.70 3.46
N ALA A 438 -25.88 -4.63 4.40
CA ALA A 438 -25.26 -5.82 4.98
C ALA A 438 -26.27 -6.63 5.81
N ALA A 439 -27.08 -5.97 6.66
CA ALA A 439 -28.15 -6.62 7.42
C ALA A 439 -29.11 -7.36 6.50
N ASP A 440 -29.58 -6.70 5.44
CA ASP A 440 -30.49 -7.29 4.47
C ASP A 440 -29.84 -8.42 3.66
N ALA A 441 -28.75 -8.13 2.95
CA ALA A 441 -28.16 -9.06 1.99
C ALA A 441 -27.43 -10.25 2.63
N ALA A 442 -26.75 -10.05 3.77
CA ALA A 442 -25.96 -11.10 4.41
C ALA A 442 -26.73 -11.81 5.53
N PHE A 443 -27.56 -11.08 6.28
CA PHE A 443 -28.24 -11.55 7.48
C PHE A 443 -29.78 -11.61 7.37
N GLY A 444 -30.36 -11.40 6.18
CA GLY A 444 -31.81 -11.52 5.97
C GLY A 444 -32.64 -10.53 6.78
N GLY A 445 -32.09 -9.35 7.05
CA GLY A 445 -32.71 -8.31 7.89
C GLY A 445 -32.42 -8.46 9.39
N ASP A 446 -31.69 -9.48 9.83
CA ASP A 446 -31.35 -9.68 11.24
C ASP A 446 -30.21 -8.77 11.71
N TRP A 447 -30.60 -7.63 12.29
CA TRP A 447 -29.69 -6.67 12.91
C TRP A 447 -28.97 -7.19 14.16
N GLY A 448 -29.55 -8.17 14.86
CA GLY A 448 -28.94 -8.82 16.01
C GLY A 448 -27.75 -9.66 15.57
N ALA A 449 -27.93 -10.45 14.51
CA ALA A 449 -26.86 -11.22 13.89
C ALA A 449 -25.74 -10.32 13.36
N LEU A 450 -26.06 -9.23 12.64
CA LEU A 450 -25.06 -8.27 12.17
C LEU A 450 -24.22 -7.71 13.33
N ARG A 451 -24.86 -7.38 14.46
CA ARG A 451 -24.16 -6.87 15.66
C ARG A 451 -23.24 -7.94 16.26
N GLN A 452 -23.71 -9.18 16.40
CA GLN A 452 -22.90 -10.29 16.91
C GLN A 452 -21.66 -10.54 16.03
N ALA A 453 -21.83 -10.51 14.71
CA ALA A 453 -20.73 -10.66 13.76
C ALA A 453 -19.69 -9.53 13.92
N ARG A 454 -20.15 -8.29 14.10
CA ARG A 454 -19.29 -7.13 14.36
C ARG A 454 -18.53 -7.28 15.67
N ASP A 455 -19.20 -7.65 16.76
CA ASP A 455 -18.58 -7.79 18.07
C ASP A 455 -17.53 -8.91 18.07
N ALA A 456 -17.80 -10.01 17.37
CA ALA A 456 -16.84 -11.09 17.17
C ALA A 456 -15.59 -10.62 16.40
N ALA A 457 -15.77 -9.85 15.32
CA ALA A 457 -14.65 -9.27 14.59
C ALA A 457 -13.85 -8.25 15.43
N GLU A 458 -14.52 -7.41 16.21
CA GLU A 458 -13.86 -6.42 17.08
C GLU A 458 -12.98 -7.08 18.15
N ALA A 459 -13.42 -8.19 18.72
CA ALA A 459 -12.61 -8.98 19.64
C ALA A 459 -11.34 -9.52 18.96
N LEU A 460 -11.44 -9.97 17.70
CA LEU A 460 -10.30 -10.40 16.90
C LEU A 460 -9.36 -9.25 16.57
N VAL A 461 -9.88 -8.07 16.25
CA VAL A 461 -9.08 -6.85 16.02
C VAL A 461 -8.21 -6.55 17.24
N GLY A 462 -8.77 -6.60 18.45
CA GLY A 462 -8.01 -6.39 19.68
C GLY A 462 -6.82 -7.35 19.83
N ARG A 463 -7.03 -8.64 19.53
CA ARG A 463 -5.98 -9.67 19.60
C ARG A 463 -4.91 -9.49 18.52
N TRP A 464 -5.32 -9.17 17.29
CA TRP A 464 -4.37 -8.91 16.21
C TRP A 464 -3.51 -7.68 16.46
N LEU A 465 -4.08 -6.60 16.98
CA LEU A 465 -3.31 -5.41 17.36
C LEU A 465 -2.30 -5.74 18.48
N LEU A 466 -2.67 -6.60 19.44
CA LEU A 466 -1.72 -7.09 20.45
C LEU A 466 -0.60 -7.93 19.84
N TRP A 467 -0.94 -8.86 18.92
CA TRP A 467 0.05 -9.67 18.22
C TRP A 467 1.02 -8.80 17.39
N LEU A 468 0.51 -7.77 16.70
CA LEU A 468 1.32 -6.82 15.93
C LEU A 468 2.28 -6.03 16.82
N SER A 469 1.81 -5.57 17.99
CA SER A 469 2.67 -4.92 18.99
C SER A 469 3.72 -5.87 19.60
N ALA A 470 3.50 -7.20 19.54
CA ALA A 470 4.51 -8.18 19.91
C ALA A 470 5.49 -8.49 18.77
N ALA A 471 5.03 -8.41 17.51
CA ALA A 471 5.84 -8.66 16.32
C ALA A 471 6.85 -7.54 16.02
N GLY A 472 6.61 -6.32 16.54
CA GLY A 472 7.56 -5.22 16.47
C GLY A 472 7.40 -4.28 17.66
N ALA A 473 8.50 -3.68 18.13
CA ALA A 473 8.51 -2.74 19.27
C ALA A 473 7.68 -1.46 19.05
N ASP A 474 7.15 -1.32 17.85
CA ASP A 474 6.83 -0.08 17.18
C ASP A 474 5.42 -0.29 16.57
N PRO A 475 4.38 0.43 17.04
CA PRO A 475 3.02 0.21 16.57
C PRO A 475 2.91 0.41 15.07
N ALA A 476 2.24 -0.54 14.40
CA ALA A 476 2.03 -0.45 12.96
C ALA A 476 1.18 0.80 12.64
N PRO A 477 1.64 1.73 11.80
CA PRO A 477 0.92 2.97 11.55
C PRO A 477 -0.47 2.72 10.96
N VAL A 478 -0.58 1.70 10.11
CA VAL A 478 -1.79 1.36 9.38
C VAL A 478 -1.85 -0.14 9.18
N VAL A 479 -3.00 -0.77 9.48
CA VAL A 479 -3.23 -2.20 9.31
C VAL A 479 -4.64 -2.44 8.79
N ARG A 480 -4.79 -3.41 7.89
CA ARG A 480 -6.07 -3.94 7.42
C ARG A 480 -6.25 -5.36 7.94
N LEU A 481 -7.40 -5.61 8.53
CA LEU A 481 -7.80 -6.91 9.06
C LEU A 481 -9.08 -7.35 8.37
N ASP A 482 -9.06 -8.51 7.73
CA ASP A 482 -10.19 -9.04 6.98
C ASP A 482 -10.70 -10.32 7.64
N PHE A 483 -12.03 -10.36 7.82
CA PHE A 483 -12.72 -11.45 8.47
C PHE A 483 -13.81 -12.02 7.56
N LEU A 484 -13.78 -13.33 7.32
CA LEU A 484 -14.91 -14.03 6.71
C LEU A 484 -16.01 -14.19 7.76
N VAL A 485 -17.21 -13.74 7.44
CA VAL A 485 -18.37 -13.88 8.33
C VAL A 485 -19.26 -15.00 7.84
N SER A 486 -19.42 -16.04 8.67
CA SER A 486 -20.30 -17.18 8.43
C SER A 486 -21.61 -17.04 9.22
N ARG A 487 -22.73 -17.53 8.68
CA ARG A 487 -24.05 -17.47 9.36
C ARG A 487 -24.14 -18.20 10.70
N GLY A 488 -23.26 -19.17 10.95
CA GLY A 488 -23.38 -20.09 12.09
C GLY A 488 -24.30 -21.27 11.75
N GLY A 489 -24.13 -22.38 12.50
CA GLY A 489 -24.99 -23.55 12.35
C GLY A 489 -26.38 -23.35 13.01
N PRO A 490 -27.30 -24.33 12.89
CA PRO A 490 -28.62 -24.25 13.53
C PRO A 490 -28.50 -23.97 15.04
N GLY A 491 -29.01 -22.81 15.49
CA GLY A 491 -28.93 -22.37 16.89
C GLY A 491 -27.63 -21.66 17.30
N GLY A 492 -26.66 -21.53 16.39
CA GLY A 492 -25.45 -20.73 16.59
C GLY A 492 -25.57 -19.37 15.91
N GLY A 493 -25.12 -18.30 16.59
CA GLY A 493 -24.99 -16.97 15.98
C GLY A 493 -23.88 -16.92 14.92
N PRO A 494 -23.80 -15.81 14.16
CA PRO A 494 -22.75 -15.65 13.15
C PRO A 494 -21.36 -15.62 13.78
N ALA A 495 -20.37 -16.10 13.02
CA ALA A 495 -18.98 -16.18 13.46
C ALA A 495 -18.05 -15.45 12.49
N ALA A 496 -17.04 -14.77 13.04
CA ALA A 496 -15.98 -14.12 12.29
C ALA A 496 -14.70 -14.98 12.30
N TRP A 497 -14.07 -15.11 11.13
CA TRP A 497 -12.84 -15.89 10.93
C TRP A 497 -11.79 -15.02 10.25
N THR A 498 -10.60 -14.92 10.83
CA THR A 498 -9.52 -14.12 10.22
C THR A 498 -9.06 -14.78 8.92
N CYS A 499 -9.15 -14.05 7.81
CA CYS A 499 -8.64 -14.50 6.51
C CYS A 499 -7.43 -13.70 6.02
N GLU A 500 -7.34 -12.42 6.39
CA GLU A 500 -6.22 -11.56 6.01
C GLU A 500 -5.79 -10.65 7.17
N VAL A 501 -4.48 -10.51 7.30
CA VAL A 501 -3.82 -9.50 8.12
C VAL A 501 -2.74 -8.92 7.22
N GLY A 502 -2.85 -7.63 6.92
CA GLY A 502 -1.95 -6.97 5.99
C GLY A 502 -1.84 -5.49 6.29
N GLU A 503 -0.92 -4.84 5.61
CA GLU A 503 -1.00 -3.40 5.42
C GLU A 503 -2.32 -3.03 4.72
N CYS A 504 -2.80 -1.79 4.85
CA CYS A 504 -3.86 -1.27 3.96
C CYS A 504 -3.49 -1.31 2.45
N GLY A 505 -2.30 -1.81 2.12
CA GLY A 505 -1.72 -1.99 0.80
C GLY A 505 -2.44 -3.03 -0.03
N ALA A 506 -3.67 -2.68 -0.40
CA ALA A 506 -4.08 -2.65 -1.81
C ALA A 506 -5.55 -2.20 -1.93
N SER A 507 -6.12 -1.45 -0.97
CA SER A 507 -7.35 -0.66 -1.18
C SER A 507 -7.76 -0.05 0.15
N LEU A 508 -8.21 1.22 0.16
CA LEU A 508 -8.93 1.80 1.28
C LEU A 508 -10.43 1.51 1.24
N CYS A 509 -10.93 0.79 0.22
CA CYS A 509 -12.32 0.35 0.09
C CYS A 509 -13.31 1.48 0.40
N SER A 510 -13.30 2.52 -0.44
CA SER A 510 -14.14 3.69 -0.29
C SER A 510 -13.87 4.56 0.95
N VAL A 511 -12.77 4.36 1.67
CA VAL A 511 -12.34 5.24 2.78
C VAL A 511 -11.36 6.29 2.25
N GLU A 512 -11.49 7.53 2.70
CA GLU A 512 -10.54 8.59 2.34
C GLU A 512 -9.17 8.41 3.00
N CYS A 513 -8.13 8.95 2.34
CA CYS A 513 -6.74 8.71 2.71
C CYS A 513 -6.25 9.50 3.93
N ASP A 514 -7.01 10.47 4.42
CA ASP A 514 -6.60 11.47 5.42
C ASP A 514 -6.05 10.83 6.71
N ALA A 515 -6.81 9.89 7.29
CA ALA A 515 -6.41 9.21 8.52
C ALA A 515 -5.18 8.30 8.30
N ARG A 516 -5.12 7.60 7.16
CA ARG A 516 -3.96 6.81 6.76
C ARG A 516 -2.72 7.69 6.66
N ASN A 517 -2.82 8.79 5.91
CA ASN A 517 -1.72 9.71 5.66
C ASN A 517 -1.22 10.34 6.97
N CYS A 518 -2.14 10.78 7.84
CA CYS A 518 -1.79 11.32 9.15
C CYS A 518 -1.04 10.29 10.01
N ALA A 519 -1.53 9.04 10.06
CA ALA A 519 -0.87 7.97 10.81
C ALA A 519 0.53 7.63 10.26
N VAL A 520 0.67 7.53 8.93
CA VAL A 520 1.96 7.30 8.25
C VAL A 520 2.92 8.48 8.47
N LEU A 521 2.43 9.71 8.41
CA LEU A 521 3.26 10.90 8.65
C LEU A 521 3.72 10.95 10.11
N ASN A 522 2.81 10.82 11.08
CA ASN A 522 3.13 10.74 12.51
C ASN A 522 4.24 9.71 12.77
N TRP A 523 4.16 8.55 12.10
CA TRP A 523 5.18 7.51 12.18
C TRP A 523 6.53 7.93 11.59
N ALA A 524 6.49 8.53 10.40
CA ALA A 524 7.67 8.98 9.69
C ALA A 524 8.42 10.04 10.51
N VAL A 525 7.72 11.01 11.09
CA VAL A 525 8.31 12.13 11.85
C VAL A 525 8.25 11.99 13.37
N ARG A 526 8.21 10.75 13.89
CA ARG A 526 8.16 10.48 15.34
C ARG A 526 9.32 11.07 16.17
N ARG A 527 10.41 11.50 15.53
CA ARG A 527 11.55 12.18 16.17
C ARG A 527 11.57 13.68 15.86
N ASP A 528 10.40 14.27 15.59
CA ASP A 528 10.27 15.71 15.37
C ASP A 528 10.72 16.48 16.62
N PRO A 529 11.80 17.28 16.54
CA PRO A 529 12.29 18.04 17.69
C PRO A 529 11.38 19.21 18.07
N SER A 530 10.46 19.62 17.20
CA SER A 530 9.57 20.76 17.46
C SER A 530 8.36 20.40 18.34
N GLY A 531 8.08 19.11 18.54
CA GLY A 531 6.93 18.64 19.31
C GLY A 531 5.58 18.85 18.61
N ARG A 532 5.56 19.18 17.31
CA ARG A 532 4.32 19.29 16.52
C ARG A 532 3.66 17.93 16.28
N PHE A 533 4.45 16.86 16.35
CA PHE A 533 4.00 15.50 16.14
C PHE A 533 4.09 14.68 17.43
N PRO A 534 3.16 13.72 17.64
CA PRO A 534 2.11 13.30 16.72
C PRO A 534 0.93 14.29 16.61
N ALA A 535 0.43 14.48 15.39
CA ALA A 535 -0.81 15.21 15.15
C ALA A 535 -2.03 14.30 15.40
N ALA A 536 -3.13 14.88 15.87
CA ALA A 536 -4.39 14.15 16.03
C ALA A 536 -4.91 13.62 14.69
N LEU A 537 -5.44 12.39 14.67
CA LEU A 537 -6.03 11.84 13.46
C LEU A 537 -7.29 12.63 13.05
N PRO A 538 -7.45 12.98 11.75
CA PRO A 538 -8.67 13.60 11.24
C PRO A 538 -9.86 12.63 11.32
N SER A 539 -11.09 13.15 11.18
CA SER A 539 -12.28 12.32 10.95
C SER A 539 -12.10 11.45 9.71
N VAL A 540 -12.40 10.16 9.84
CA VAL A 540 -12.44 9.23 8.71
C VAL A 540 -13.69 9.55 7.90
N ALA A 541 -13.49 9.90 6.64
CA ALA A 541 -14.55 10.13 5.67
C ALA A 541 -14.61 8.95 4.67
N ARG A 542 -15.77 8.79 4.03
CA ARG A 542 -15.97 7.83 2.94
C ARG A 542 -16.11 8.56 1.62
N ASN A 543 -15.70 7.91 0.55
CA ASN A 543 -15.89 8.33 -0.84
C ASN A 543 -16.79 7.35 -1.58
N SER A 544 -17.05 7.64 -2.86
CA SER A 544 -17.94 6.81 -3.70
C SER A 544 -17.33 5.47 -4.15
N GLY A 545 -16.14 5.10 -3.65
CA GLY A 545 -15.37 3.94 -4.11
C GLY A 545 -14.58 4.20 -5.39
N TRP A 546 -14.54 5.44 -5.88
CA TRP A 546 -13.89 5.78 -7.15
C TRP A 546 -12.37 5.55 -7.18
N LYS A 547 -11.73 5.44 -6.00
CA LYS A 547 -10.30 5.14 -5.85
C LYS A 547 -10.00 3.64 -5.73
N SER A 548 -11.02 2.81 -5.47
CA SER A 548 -10.88 1.44 -4.96
C SER A 548 -11.04 0.36 -6.00
#